data_AF-A0A4R8XBK5-F1
#
_entry.id   AF-A0A4R8XBK5-F1
#
_cell.length_a   1.000
_cell.length_b   1.000
_cell.length_c   1.000
_cell.angle_alpha   90.00
_cell.angle_beta   90.00
_cell.angle_gamma   90.00
#
_symmetry.space_group_name_H-M   'P 1'
#
loop_
_entity.id
_entity.type
_entity.pdbx_description
1 polymer ?
#
loop_
_entity_poly.entity_id
_entity_poly.type
_entity_poly.pdbx_seq_one_letter_code
_entity_poly.pdbx_strand_id
1 'polypeptide(L)'
;MSNEYDDTSTALDTELAERLANLDEELATRRSAALRTDLDNYDLDEEDLDVLRAVTNDPDAIQYLPAVPVIAIVGRPNVGKSALVNRILGRREAVVEDTPGVTRDRVAYKGEWHERKFSLVDTGGWEPDAKGIDASVAAQAEIAIDLSDLVMFVVDSNVGPTSTDEAVVRMLRKSGKPVFLIANKVDDVRQEPEAASLWSLGLGQPWPVSALHGRGVADLLDAILLVLPEISNVAKQEVGGPRRVAILGRPNVGKSSLLNKVVGEERVVVNELAGTTRDPVDEQVELGGKVWRFVDTAGIRRRVHLSQGADFYASLRTSAALEKAEVAVVLLDVTEVISEQDVRVIDLVIESGRALVLAFNKWDQIDDDRRRYLEREIEQDLAHVAWAPRVNISAKTGRHMEKLVPALELALESWDTRIATGKFNAFLAELAAAHPHPVRSGKQPRILFGTQASSRPPTFVVFTTGFLDPGYRRYIQRRLREIYGFEGSPINLSMRVREKRKR
;
A
#
# COMPACT_ATOMS: atom_id res chain seq x y z
N MET A 1 -0.56 41.36 23.87
CA MET A 1 -0.15 42.00 22.60
C MET A 1 0.15 40.90 21.59
N SER A 2 -0.86 40.11 21.20
CA SER A 2 -0.65 38.85 20.46
C SER A 2 -1.75 38.52 19.45
N ASN A 3 -2.57 39.51 19.04
CA ASN A 3 -3.66 39.27 18.08
C ASN A 3 -3.51 40.00 16.74
N GLU A 4 -2.50 40.85 16.54
CA GLU A 4 -2.36 41.59 15.26
C GLU A 4 -1.48 40.86 14.23
N TYR A 5 -0.62 39.92 14.63
CA TYR A 5 0.23 39.17 13.69
C TYR A 5 -0.48 37.96 13.07
N ASP A 6 -1.52 37.41 13.73
CA ASP A 6 -2.23 36.20 13.29
C ASP A 6 -3.25 36.51 12.19
N ASP A 7 -3.98 37.64 12.32
CA ASP A 7 -5.00 38.10 11.36
C ASP A 7 -4.41 38.49 9.98
N THR A 8 -3.22 39.08 9.95
CA THR A 8 -2.53 39.41 8.69
C THR A 8 -2.00 38.18 7.97
N SER A 9 -1.60 37.13 8.71
CA SER A 9 -1.16 35.86 8.12
C SER A 9 -2.33 35.16 7.46
N THR A 10 -3.46 35.02 8.16
CA THR A 10 -4.65 34.34 7.62
C THR A 10 -5.24 35.03 6.39
N ALA A 11 -5.22 36.36 6.33
CA ALA A 11 -5.66 37.11 5.16
C ALA A 11 -4.75 36.89 3.93
N LEU A 12 -3.42 36.93 4.12
CA LEU A 12 -2.44 36.64 3.06
C LEU A 12 -2.53 35.17 2.58
N ASP A 13 -2.85 34.26 3.49
CA ASP A 13 -2.99 32.83 3.21
C ASP A 13 -4.23 32.55 2.38
N THR A 14 -5.33 33.25 2.68
CA THR A 14 -6.58 33.18 1.93
C THR A 14 -6.39 33.75 0.52
N GLU A 15 -5.74 34.91 0.38
CA GLU A 15 -5.45 35.51 -0.93
C GLU A 15 -4.53 34.63 -1.79
N LEU A 16 -3.53 34.01 -1.16
CA LEU A 16 -2.62 33.07 -1.83
C LEU A 16 -3.35 31.80 -2.28
N ALA A 17 -4.18 31.22 -1.41
CA ALA A 17 -4.99 30.06 -1.74
C ALA A 17 -5.97 30.35 -2.88
N GLU A 18 -6.61 31.53 -2.88
CA GLU A 18 -7.50 31.97 -3.97
C GLU A 18 -6.73 32.18 -5.28
N ARG A 19 -5.54 32.79 -5.25
CA ARG A 19 -4.70 32.94 -6.45
C ARG A 19 -4.27 31.59 -7.01
N LEU A 20 -3.88 30.65 -6.15
CA LEU A 20 -3.49 29.30 -6.55
C LEU A 20 -4.68 28.49 -7.09
N ALA A 21 -5.87 28.65 -6.51
CA ALA A 21 -7.09 28.00 -6.97
C ALA A 21 -7.57 28.55 -8.33
N ASN A 22 -7.38 29.85 -8.56
CA ASN A 22 -7.76 30.54 -9.80
C ASN A 22 -6.66 30.55 -10.88
N LEU A 23 -5.54 29.85 -10.67
CA LEU A 23 -4.48 29.73 -11.68
C LEU A 23 -5.02 29.05 -12.93
N ASP A 24 -4.79 29.67 -14.09
CA ASP A 24 -4.96 29.02 -15.39
C ASP A 24 -4.08 27.77 -15.43
N GLU A 25 -4.72 26.60 -15.40
CA GLU A 25 -4.05 25.31 -15.33
C GLU A 25 -3.20 25.03 -16.57
N GLU A 26 -3.61 25.54 -17.74
CA GLU A 26 -2.86 25.37 -18.97
C GLU A 26 -1.57 26.20 -18.93
N LEU A 27 -1.64 27.44 -18.45
CA LEU A 27 -0.48 28.30 -18.25
C LEU A 27 0.46 27.76 -17.18
N ALA A 28 -0.08 27.28 -16.05
CA ALA A 28 0.70 26.68 -14.96
C ALA A 28 1.44 25.42 -15.44
N THR A 29 0.78 24.60 -16.24
CA THR A 29 1.37 23.40 -16.86
C THR A 29 2.48 23.78 -17.85
N ARG A 30 2.25 24.76 -18.73
CA ARG A 30 3.29 25.26 -19.67
C ARG A 30 4.52 25.81 -18.94
N ARG A 31 4.32 26.58 -17.85
CA ARG A 31 5.42 27.11 -17.01
C ARG A 31 6.20 25.98 -16.33
N SER A 32 5.50 24.99 -15.79
CA SER A 32 6.13 23.83 -15.17
C SER A 32 6.95 23.00 -16.15
N ALA A 33 6.45 22.81 -17.38
CA ALA A 33 7.18 22.15 -18.46
C ALA A 33 8.47 22.90 -18.80
N ALA A 34 8.45 24.24 -18.86
CA ALA A 34 9.64 25.05 -19.10
C ALA A 34 10.68 24.89 -17.97
N LEU A 35 10.25 24.96 -16.70
CA LEU A 35 11.14 24.72 -15.55
C LEU A 35 11.76 23.31 -15.56
N ARG A 36 10.98 22.31 -15.99
CA ARG A 36 11.46 20.94 -16.16
C ARG A 36 12.54 20.85 -17.25
N THR A 37 12.33 21.47 -18.40
CA THR A 37 13.33 21.52 -19.48
C THR A 37 14.59 22.26 -19.03
N ASP A 38 14.46 23.34 -18.26
CA ASP A 38 15.62 24.06 -17.71
C ASP A 38 16.48 23.18 -16.78
N LEU A 39 15.88 22.16 -16.16
CA LEU A 39 16.56 21.18 -15.31
C LEU A 39 17.58 20.32 -16.08
N ASP A 40 17.43 20.15 -17.40
CA ASP A 40 18.37 19.40 -18.24
C ASP A 40 19.77 20.05 -18.31
N ASN A 41 19.87 21.33 -17.90
CA ASN A 41 21.13 22.04 -17.76
C ASN A 41 21.92 21.67 -16.49
N TYR A 42 21.35 20.82 -15.64
CA TYR A 42 21.92 20.39 -14.37
C TYR A 42 22.30 18.90 -14.39
N ASP A 43 23.21 18.52 -13.50
CA ASP A 43 23.67 17.13 -13.41
C ASP A 43 22.67 16.27 -12.64
N LEU A 44 21.83 15.54 -13.39
CA LEU A 44 20.77 14.66 -12.89
C LEU A 44 21.25 13.20 -12.90
N ASP A 45 21.03 12.50 -11.79
CA ASP A 45 21.28 11.06 -11.67
C ASP A 45 20.06 10.23 -12.13
N GLU A 46 20.19 8.90 -12.24
CA GLU A 46 19.05 8.06 -12.67
C GLU A 46 17.86 8.13 -11.71
N GLU A 47 18.11 8.21 -10.40
CA GLU A 47 17.04 8.36 -9.41
C GLU A 47 16.25 9.66 -9.60
N ASP A 48 16.86 10.74 -10.11
CA ASP A 48 16.17 11.97 -10.49
C ASP A 48 15.26 11.77 -11.67
N LEU A 49 15.79 11.10 -12.70
CA LEU A 49 15.04 10.84 -13.91
C LEU A 49 13.81 10.00 -13.60
N ASP A 50 13.92 9.04 -12.69
CA ASP A 50 12.79 8.22 -12.26
C ASP A 50 11.74 9.02 -11.49
N VAL A 51 12.16 9.89 -10.56
CA VAL A 51 11.25 10.83 -9.89
C VAL A 51 10.55 11.73 -10.90
N LEU A 52 11.26 12.23 -11.91
CA LEU A 52 10.70 13.11 -12.93
C LEU A 52 9.80 12.35 -13.94
N ARG A 53 10.08 11.08 -14.23
CA ARG A 53 9.27 10.21 -15.09
C ARG A 53 7.97 9.79 -14.42
N ALA A 54 8.00 9.53 -13.11
CA ALA A 54 6.81 9.15 -12.34
C ALA A 54 5.74 10.27 -12.29
N VAL A 55 6.12 11.52 -12.56
CA VAL A 55 5.23 12.67 -12.50
C VAL A 55 4.39 12.77 -13.77
N THR A 56 3.16 12.26 -13.70
CA THR A 56 2.11 12.55 -14.69
C THR A 56 1.54 13.96 -14.47
N ASN A 57 1.35 14.74 -15.54
CA ASN A 57 0.86 16.13 -15.50
C ASN A 57 -0.66 16.25 -15.27
N ASP A 58 -1.35 15.15 -15.02
CA ASP A 58 -2.80 15.10 -14.87
C ASP A 58 -3.19 15.18 -13.37
N PRO A 59 -3.87 16.25 -12.93
CA PRO A 59 -4.33 16.42 -11.54
C PRO A 59 -5.34 15.35 -11.12
N ASP A 60 -6.09 14.76 -12.06
CA ASP A 60 -7.08 13.72 -11.85
C ASP A 60 -6.50 12.31 -12.05
N ALA A 61 -5.22 12.21 -12.42
CA ALA A 61 -4.54 10.92 -12.48
C ALA A 61 -4.30 10.41 -11.05
N ILE A 62 -5.27 9.62 -10.59
CA ILE A 62 -5.08 8.65 -9.53
C ILE A 62 -3.87 7.80 -9.94
N GLN A 63 -2.77 7.93 -9.20
CA GLN A 63 -1.66 6.99 -9.32
C GLN A 63 -2.08 5.71 -8.62
N TYR A 64 -2.61 4.80 -9.43
CA TYR A 64 -2.80 3.43 -9.02
C TYR A 64 -1.42 2.79 -8.90
N LEU A 65 -1.18 2.06 -7.80
CA LEU A 65 -0.07 1.11 -7.77
C LEU A 65 -0.18 0.26 -9.04
N PRO A 66 0.90 0.06 -9.81
CA PRO A 66 0.81 -0.70 -11.04
C PRO A 66 0.21 -2.06 -10.69
N ALA A 67 -0.94 -2.34 -11.30
CA ALA A 67 -1.62 -3.60 -11.10
C ALA A 67 -0.63 -4.69 -11.54
N VAL A 68 -0.04 -5.39 -10.57
CA VAL A 68 1.00 -6.37 -10.87
C VAL A 68 0.41 -7.45 -11.77
N PRO A 69 1.10 -7.84 -12.85
CA PRO A 69 0.58 -8.82 -13.77
C PRO A 69 0.24 -10.13 -13.06
N VAL A 70 -0.90 -10.71 -13.42
CA VAL A 70 -1.45 -11.91 -12.78
C VAL A 70 -1.18 -13.13 -13.65
N ILE A 71 -0.54 -14.13 -13.07
CA ILE A 71 -0.21 -15.39 -13.71
C ILE A 71 -1.09 -16.48 -13.07
N ALA A 72 -1.99 -17.09 -13.85
CA ALA A 72 -2.79 -18.21 -13.37
C ALA A 72 -2.05 -19.53 -13.56
N ILE A 73 -2.02 -20.37 -12.52
CA ILE A 73 -1.50 -21.74 -12.60
C ILE A 73 -2.70 -22.70 -12.65
N VAL A 74 -2.86 -23.35 -13.80
CA VAL A 74 -3.98 -24.22 -14.14
C VAL A 74 -3.47 -25.62 -14.46
N GLY A 75 -4.21 -26.64 -14.07
CA GLY A 75 -3.86 -28.04 -14.35
C GLY A 75 -4.70 -28.98 -13.49
N ARG A 76 -4.80 -30.24 -13.91
CA ARG A 76 -5.51 -31.28 -13.13
C ARG A 76 -4.86 -31.51 -11.75
N PRO A 77 -5.54 -32.14 -10.77
CA PRO A 77 -4.93 -32.47 -9.49
C PRO A 77 -3.65 -33.31 -9.63
N ASN A 78 -2.73 -33.17 -8.68
CA ASN A 78 -1.50 -33.96 -8.57
C ASN A 78 -0.44 -33.81 -9.69
N VAL A 79 -0.60 -32.83 -10.59
CA VAL A 79 0.43 -32.48 -11.60
C VAL A 79 1.60 -31.68 -11.02
N GLY A 80 1.52 -31.25 -9.76
CA GLY A 80 2.59 -30.52 -9.07
C GLY A 80 2.50 -28.99 -9.12
N LYS A 81 1.29 -28.42 -9.29
CA LYS A 81 1.03 -26.96 -9.27
C LYS A 81 1.60 -26.28 -8.03
N SER A 82 1.24 -26.75 -6.84
CA SER A 82 1.67 -26.13 -5.58
C SER A 82 3.18 -26.27 -5.32
N ALA A 83 3.79 -27.35 -5.80
CA ALA A 83 5.25 -27.49 -5.78
C ALA A 83 5.93 -26.43 -6.67
N LEU A 84 5.34 -26.15 -7.84
CA LEU A 84 5.84 -25.13 -8.76
C LEU A 84 5.66 -23.71 -8.19
N VAL A 85 4.50 -23.41 -7.59
CA VAL A 85 4.24 -22.15 -6.87
C VAL A 85 5.31 -21.92 -5.81
N ASN A 86 5.53 -22.90 -4.93
CA ASN A 86 6.53 -22.82 -3.87
C ASN A 86 7.95 -22.60 -4.40
N ARG A 87 8.27 -23.23 -5.53
CA ARG A 87 9.57 -23.08 -6.18
C ARG A 87 9.78 -21.67 -6.69
N ILE A 88 8.76 -21.06 -7.30
CA ILE A 88 8.82 -19.71 -7.86
C ILE A 88 8.91 -18.65 -6.75
N LEU A 89 8.21 -18.84 -5.63
CA LEU A 89 8.17 -17.86 -4.53
C LEU A 89 9.44 -17.79 -3.68
N GLY A 90 10.38 -18.73 -3.80
CA GLY A 90 11.69 -18.70 -3.12
C GLY A 90 11.66 -18.78 -1.58
N ARG A 91 10.47 -18.81 -0.95
CA ARG A 91 10.26 -18.92 0.50
C ARG A 91 9.16 -19.96 0.80
N ARG A 92 9.28 -20.66 1.93
CA ARG A 92 8.23 -21.56 2.47
C ARG A 92 7.03 -20.77 3.01
N GLU A 93 6.34 -20.01 2.16
CA GLU A 93 5.09 -19.33 2.53
C GLU A 93 3.82 -20.13 2.21
N ALA A 94 3.87 -21.11 1.28
CA ALA A 94 2.80 -22.11 1.24
C ALA A 94 3.12 -23.20 2.27
N VAL A 95 2.38 -23.19 3.36
CA VAL A 95 2.33 -24.32 4.29
C VAL A 95 1.86 -25.54 3.49
N VAL A 96 2.80 -26.43 3.20
CA VAL A 96 2.52 -27.83 2.85
C VAL A 96 2.17 -28.51 4.18
N GLU A 97 0.91 -28.41 4.57
CA GLU A 97 0.33 -29.34 5.52
C GLU A 97 -0.47 -30.36 4.70
N ASP A 98 0.05 -31.59 4.67
CA ASP A 98 -0.61 -32.78 4.12
C ASP A 98 -1.77 -33.24 5.03
N THR A 99 -2.70 -32.34 5.34
CA THR A 99 -3.93 -32.69 6.09
C THR A 99 -5.16 -32.46 5.20
N PRO A 100 -5.77 -33.54 4.67
CA PRO A 100 -6.99 -33.45 3.86
C PRO A 100 -8.15 -32.88 4.69
N GLY A 101 -8.88 -31.90 4.16
CA GLY A 101 -10.14 -31.42 4.77
C GLY A 101 -10.36 -29.91 4.90
N VAL A 102 -9.56 -29.04 4.27
CA VAL A 102 -9.80 -27.59 4.32
C VAL A 102 -10.10 -27.07 2.91
N THR A 103 -11.37 -26.72 2.67
CA THR A 103 -11.80 -25.98 1.47
C THR A 103 -11.07 -24.64 1.44
N ARG A 104 -10.05 -24.52 0.59
CA ARG A 104 -9.21 -23.31 0.49
C ARG A 104 -9.72 -22.40 -0.63
N ASP A 105 -10.22 -21.24 -0.26
CA ASP A 105 -10.43 -20.11 -1.16
C ASP A 105 -9.13 -19.77 -1.91
N ARG A 106 -9.28 -19.28 -3.14
CA ARG A 106 -8.21 -19.01 -4.11
C ARG A 106 -7.12 -18.11 -3.50
N VAL A 107 -5.93 -18.67 -3.32
CA VAL A 107 -4.78 -17.95 -2.74
C VAL A 107 -3.98 -17.30 -3.87
N ALA A 108 -3.89 -15.98 -3.83
CA ALA A 108 -2.98 -15.21 -4.67
C ALA A 108 -1.65 -15.01 -3.91
N TYR A 109 -0.54 -15.38 -4.53
CA TYR A 109 0.80 -15.23 -3.97
C TYR A 109 1.54 -14.10 -4.70
N LYS A 110 2.40 -13.36 -4.01
CA LYS A 110 3.22 -12.31 -4.64
C LYS A 110 4.60 -12.87 -4.95
N GLY A 111 4.98 -12.84 -6.22
CA GLY A 111 6.28 -13.28 -6.71
C GLY A 111 7.11 -12.09 -7.22
N GLU A 112 8.43 -12.29 -7.22
CA GLU A 112 9.38 -11.34 -7.78
C GLU A 112 10.49 -12.12 -8.51
N TRP A 113 10.77 -11.75 -9.76
CA TRP A 113 11.85 -12.32 -10.58
C TRP A 113 12.53 -11.19 -11.36
N HIS A 114 13.85 -11.08 -11.27
CA HIS A 114 14.62 -9.96 -11.84
C HIS A 114 13.98 -8.58 -11.57
N GLU A 115 13.64 -8.31 -10.31
CA GLU A 115 12.99 -7.06 -9.82
C GLU A 115 11.56 -6.82 -10.37
N ARG A 116 11.06 -7.69 -11.25
CA ARG A 116 9.71 -7.64 -11.80
C ARG A 116 8.74 -8.37 -10.89
N LYS A 117 7.75 -7.64 -10.38
CA LYS A 117 6.72 -8.15 -9.47
C LYS A 117 5.53 -8.69 -10.25
N PHE A 118 4.99 -9.82 -9.81
CA PHE A 118 3.79 -10.44 -10.38
C PHE A 118 2.99 -11.15 -9.29
N SER A 119 1.73 -11.46 -9.57
CA SER A 119 0.90 -12.29 -8.70
C SER A 119 0.68 -13.67 -9.31
N LEU A 120 0.84 -14.73 -8.52
CA LEU A 120 0.52 -16.10 -8.89
C LEU A 120 -0.82 -16.49 -8.28
N VAL A 121 -1.77 -16.91 -9.10
CA VAL A 121 -3.06 -17.44 -8.65
C VAL A 121 -3.04 -18.94 -8.89
N ASP A 122 -3.00 -19.73 -7.82
CA ASP A 122 -3.17 -21.19 -7.90
C ASP A 122 -4.67 -21.51 -7.96
N THR A 123 -5.06 -22.33 -8.94
CA THR A 123 -6.44 -22.84 -9.03
C THR A 123 -6.77 -23.87 -7.94
N GLY A 124 -5.79 -24.31 -7.15
CA GLY A 124 -5.93 -25.37 -6.16
C GLY A 124 -6.02 -26.75 -6.83
N GLY A 125 -5.41 -27.77 -6.22
CA GLY A 125 -5.74 -29.16 -6.55
C GLY A 125 -6.99 -29.55 -5.78
N TRP A 126 -8.06 -29.97 -6.46
CA TRP A 126 -9.33 -30.30 -5.78
C TRP A 126 -9.64 -31.80 -5.86
N GLU A 127 -10.01 -32.35 -4.69
CA GLU A 127 -10.55 -33.70 -4.51
C GLU A 127 -12.01 -33.82 -5.01
N PRO A 128 -12.46 -35.03 -5.33
CA PRO A 128 -13.67 -35.28 -6.10
C PRO A 128 -14.93 -35.31 -5.22
N ASP A 129 -15.93 -34.50 -5.57
CA ASP A 129 -17.31 -34.87 -5.26
C ASP A 129 -17.85 -35.74 -6.39
N ALA A 130 -18.60 -36.78 -6.01
CA ALA A 130 -18.97 -37.94 -6.84
C ALA A 130 -19.92 -37.66 -8.03
N LYS A 131 -19.96 -36.43 -8.55
CA LYS A 131 -20.71 -36.04 -9.75
C LYS A 131 -19.92 -35.00 -10.57
N GLY A 132 -19.13 -35.48 -11.54
CA GLY A 132 -18.63 -34.67 -12.66
C GLY A 132 -17.33 -33.90 -12.44
N ILE A 133 -16.21 -34.63 -12.31
CA ILE A 133 -14.85 -34.08 -12.13
C ILE A 133 -14.48 -33.08 -13.25
N ASP A 134 -14.81 -33.40 -14.51
CA ASP A 134 -14.41 -32.58 -15.66
C ASP A 134 -15.08 -31.19 -15.68
N ALA A 135 -16.34 -31.10 -15.24
CA ALA A 135 -17.11 -29.84 -15.27
C ALA A 135 -16.64 -28.84 -14.19
N SER A 136 -16.29 -29.34 -13.00
CA SER A 136 -15.77 -28.52 -11.90
C SER A 136 -14.36 -27.98 -12.22
N VAL A 137 -13.50 -28.83 -12.79
CA VAL A 137 -12.14 -28.44 -13.23
C VAL A 137 -12.22 -27.39 -14.34
N ALA A 138 -13.12 -27.60 -15.30
CA ALA A 138 -13.41 -26.67 -16.38
C ALA A 138 -13.86 -25.28 -15.87
N ALA A 139 -14.86 -25.22 -14.99
CA ALA A 139 -15.37 -23.95 -14.46
C ALA A 139 -14.32 -23.19 -13.62
N GLN A 140 -13.45 -23.89 -12.89
CA GLN A 140 -12.37 -23.25 -12.13
C GLN A 140 -11.25 -22.73 -13.04
N ALA A 141 -10.90 -23.50 -14.08
CA ALA A 141 -9.94 -23.07 -15.09
C ALA A 141 -10.44 -21.81 -15.80
N GLU A 142 -11.71 -21.78 -16.22
CA GLU A 142 -12.33 -20.63 -16.88
C GLU A 142 -12.17 -19.34 -16.07
N ILE A 143 -12.48 -19.38 -14.76
CA ILE A 143 -12.40 -18.19 -13.92
C ILE A 143 -10.94 -17.73 -13.69
N ALA A 144 -10.00 -18.65 -13.52
CA ALA A 144 -8.59 -18.29 -13.37
C ALA A 144 -7.98 -17.77 -14.68
N ILE A 145 -8.41 -18.34 -15.81
CA ILE A 145 -8.07 -17.83 -17.13
C ILE A 145 -8.58 -16.41 -17.25
N ASP A 146 -9.84 -16.12 -16.93
CA ASP A 146 -10.43 -14.77 -17.05
C ASP A 146 -9.73 -13.71 -16.20
N LEU A 147 -9.23 -14.07 -15.02
CA LEU A 147 -8.59 -13.16 -14.07
C LEU A 147 -7.06 -13.02 -14.22
N SER A 148 -6.44 -13.68 -15.20
CA SER A 148 -4.98 -13.64 -15.42
C SER A 148 -4.57 -12.94 -16.71
N ASP A 149 -3.36 -12.37 -16.74
CA ASP A 149 -2.74 -11.83 -17.95
C ASP A 149 -2.07 -12.95 -18.76
N LEU A 150 -1.66 -14.01 -18.08
CA LEU A 150 -0.94 -15.15 -18.65
C LEU A 150 -1.32 -16.42 -17.90
N VAL A 151 -1.40 -17.54 -18.62
CA VAL A 151 -1.74 -18.83 -18.03
C VAL A 151 -0.57 -19.80 -18.12
N MET A 152 -0.19 -20.35 -16.99
CA MET A 152 0.71 -21.49 -16.83
C MET A 152 -0.11 -22.77 -16.76
N PHE A 153 -0.16 -23.53 -17.86
CA PHE A 153 -0.90 -24.79 -17.91
C PHE A 153 0.01 -25.97 -17.60
N VAL A 154 -0.10 -26.51 -16.39
CA VAL A 154 0.77 -27.55 -15.84
C VAL A 154 0.19 -28.94 -16.10
N VAL A 155 0.99 -29.78 -16.76
CA VAL A 155 0.68 -31.18 -17.06
C VAL A 155 1.81 -32.06 -16.53
N ASP A 156 1.47 -33.28 -16.09
CA ASP A 156 2.43 -34.28 -15.66
C ASP A 156 3.00 -35.02 -16.88
N SER A 157 4.30 -34.85 -17.14
CA SER A 157 4.97 -35.43 -18.33
C SER A 157 4.96 -36.96 -18.32
N ASN A 158 5.00 -37.59 -17.14
CA ASN A 158 5.00 -39.05 -17.00
C ASN A 158 3.65 -39.67 -17.39
N VAL A 159 2.56 -38.90 -17.28
CA VAL A 159 1.20 -39.36 -17.61
C VAL A 159 0.82 -38.98 -19.04
N GLY A 160 1.31 -37.85 -19.52
CA GLY A 160 0.93 -37.31 -20.83
C GLY A 160 -0.46 -36.65 -20.82
N PRO A 161 -0.99 -36.29 -22.01
CA PRO A 161 -2.24 -35.55 -22.14
C PRO A 161 -3.45 -36.43 -21.79
N THR A 162 -4.38 -35.88 -21.00
CA THR A 162 -5.63 -36.56 -20.62
C THR A 162 -6.87 -35.84 -21.18
N SER A 163 -8.04 -36.49 -21.15
CA SER A 163 -9.31 -35.88 -21.58
C SER A 163 -9.68 -34.64 -20.76
N THR A 164 -9.31 -34.60 -19.49
CA THR A 164 -9.48 -33.42 -18.62
C THR A 164 -8.58 -32.27 -19.06
N ASP A 165 -7.34 -32.57 -19.49
CA ASP A 165 -6.42 -31.56 -20.03
C ASP A 165 -6.94 -30.99 -21.35
N GLU A 166 -7.48 -31.83 -22.23
CA GLU A 166 -8.10 -31.40 -23.49
C GLU A 166 -9.32 -30.47 -23.27
N ALA A 167 -10.09 -30.70 -22.20
CA ALA A 167 -11.20 -29.82 -21.85
C ALA A 167 -10.72 -28.42 -21.48
N VAL A 168 -9.65 -28.32 -20.69
CA VAL A 168 -9.02 -27.05 -20.33
C VAL A 168 -8.38 -26.38 -21.54
N VAL A 169 -7.74 -27.15 -22.45
CA VAL A 169 -7.15 -26.64 -23.69
C VAL A 169 -8.19 -25.93 -24.57
N ARG A 170 -9.41 -26.48 -24.66
CA ARG A 170 -10.51 -25.82 -25.41
C ARG A 170 -10.86 -24.45 -24.82
N MET A 171 -10.75 -24.27 -23.52
CA MET A 171 -11.00 -22.99 -22.84
C MET A 171 -9.84 -22.02 -23.05
N LEU A 172 -8.61 -22.51 -22.88
CA LEU A 172 -7.37 -21.75 -23.11
C LEU A 172 -7.29 -21.19 -24.54
N ARG A 173 -7.72 -21.96 -25.55
CA ARG A 173 -7.75 -21.47 -26.94
C ARG A 173 -8.81 -20.38 -27.16
N LYS A 174 -9.92 -20.40 -26.43
CA LYS A 174 -10.98 -19.40 -26.54
C LYS A 174 -10.63 -18.09 -25.84
N SER A 175 -9.80 -18.12 -24.81
CA SER A 175 -9.49 -16.94 -24.00
C SER A 175 -8.61 -15.90 -24.70
N GLY A 176 -7.83 -16.32 -25.72
CA GLY A 176 -6.90 -15.45 -26.45
C GLY A 176 -5.71 -14.98 -25.62
N LYS A 177 -5.50 -15.53 -24.42
CA LYS A 177 -4.40 -15.15 -23.52
C LYS A 177 -3.11 -15.90 -23.85
N PRO A 178 -1.93 -15.35 -23.57
CA PRO A 178 -0.67 -16.08 -23.62
C PRO A 178 -0.73 -17.31 -22.71
N VAL A 179 -0.40 -18.49 -23.25
CA VAL A 179 -0.38 -19.75 -22.52
C VAL A 179 1.00 -20.38 -22.60
N PHE A 180 1.56 -20.73 -21.45
CA PHE A 180 2.78 -21.52 -21.32
C PHE A 180 2.41 -22.94 -20.89
N LEU A 181 2.65 -23.91 -21.77
CA LEU A 181 2.45 -25.33 -21.48
C LEU A 181 3.65 -25.85 -20.69
N ILE A 182 3.43 -26.30 -19.46
CA ILE A 182 4.46 -26.71 -18.53
C ILE A 182 4.40 -28.22 -18.36
N ALA A 183 5.47 -28.88 -18.81
CA ALA A 183 5.68 -30.31 -18.69
C ALA A 183 6.41 -30.59 -17.37
N ASN A 184 5.66 -30.79 -16.28
CA ASN A 184 6.23 -30.97 -14.94
C ASN A 184 6.68 -32.42 -14.70
N LYS A 185 7.48 -32.63 -13.63
CA LYS A 185 8.07 -33.90 -13.21
C LYS A 185 9.14 -34.47 -14.17
N VAL A 186 9.80 -33.58 -14.93
CA VAL A 186 10.99 -33.92 -15.72
C VAL A 186 12.22 -33.77 -14.82
N ASP A 187 12.47 -34.79 -14.01
CA ASP A 187 13.50 -34.77 -12.96
C ASP A 187 14.91 -35.01 -13.52
N ASP A 188 15.04 -35.79 -14.60
CA ASP A 188 16.29 -36.11 -15.30
C ASP A 188 16.23 -35.75 -16.80
N VAL A 189 17.41 -35.56 -17.43
CA VAL A 189 17.56 -35.36 -18.89
C VAL A 189 16.88 -36.50 -19.66
N ARG A 190 16.91 -37.73 -19.14
CA ARG A 190 16.30 -38.90 -19.79
C ARG A 190 14.78 -38.80 -19.94
N GLN A 191 14.12 -37.96 -19.14
CA GLN A 191 12.66 -37.76 -19.17
C GLN A 191 12.24 -36.59 -20.06
N GLU A 192 13.17 -35.77 -20.56
CA GLU A 192 12.84 -34.68 -21.50
C GLU A 192 12.05 -35.14 -22.74
N PRO A 193 12.29 -36.33 -23.33
CA PRO A 193 11.47 -36.83 -24.43
C PRO A 193 10.00 -37.06 -24.06
N GLU A 194 9.64 -37.27 -22.79
CA GLU A 194 8.26 -37.49 -22.35
C GLU A 194 7.41 -36.23 -22.51
N ALA A 195 8.02 -35.05 -22.40
CA ALA A 195 7.39 -33.77 -22.70
C ALA A 195 6.97 -33.66 -24.17
N ALA A 196 7.61 -34.42 -25.09
CA ALA A 196 7.28 -34.39 -26.52
C ALA A 196 5.83 -34.83 -26.80
N SER A 197 5.25 -35.69 -25.95
CA SER A 197 3.86 -36.15 -26.07
C SER A 197 2.84 -35.00 -25.95
N LEU A 198 3.20 -33.94 -25.23
CA LEU A 198 2.32 -32.80 -24.94
C LEU A 198 2.17 -31.82 -26.11
N TRP A 199 2.98 -31.93 -27.17
CA TRP A 199 2.78 -31.18 -28.42
C TRP A 199 1.41 -31.45 -29.04
N SER A 200 0.85 -32.64 -28.81
CA SER A 200 -0.50 -33.01 -29.25
C SER A 200 -1.61 -32.09 -28.72
N LEU A 201 -1.38 -31.42 -27.59
CA LEU A 201 -2.32 -30.43 -27.03
C LEU A 201 -2.40 -29.15 -27.86
N GLY A 202 -1.44 -28.90 -28.76
CA GLY A 202 -1.44 -27.77 -29.69
C GLY A 202 -1.49 -26.40 -28.99
N LEU A 203 -0.74 -26.27 -27.88
CA LEU A 203 -0.57 -25.02 -27.12
C LEU A 203 0.83 -24.40 -27.31
N GLY A 204 1.59 -24.86 -28.30
CA GLY A 204 2.99 -24.47 -28.52
C GLY A 204 3.98 -25.43 -27.87
N GLN A 205 5.23 -24.97 -27.73
CA GLN A 205 6.32 -25.76 -27.15
C GLN A 205 6.04 -26.07 -25.66
N PRO A 206 6.08 -27.35 -25.24
CA PRO A 206 6.09 -27.72 -23.83
C PRO A 206 7.41 -27.35 -23.16
N TRP A 207 7.33 -26.72 -21.99
CA TRP A 207 8.47 -26.34 -21.16
C TRP A 207 8.74 -27.43 -20.11
N PRO A 208 9.83 -28.22 -20.24
CA PRO A 208 10.16 -29.26 -19.30
C PRO A 208 10.66 -28.65 -17.99
N VAL A 209 9.99 -28.96 -16.88
CA VAL A 209 10.38 -28.50 -15.55
C VAL A 209 10.33 -29.63 -14.52
N SER A 210 11.16 -29.49 -13.49
CA SER A 210 10.98 -30.20 -12.23
C SER A 210 10.69 -29.18 -11.14
N ALA A 211 9.43 -29.06 -10.73
CA ALA A 211 9.05 -28.23 -9.59
C ALA A 211 9.78 -28.68 -8.30
N LEU A 212 9.99 -30.00 -8.15
CA LEU A 212 10.63 -30.60 -6.98
C LEU A 212 12.12 -30.27 -6.92
N HIS A 213 12.84 -30.36 -8.04
CA HIS A 213 14.30 -30.15 -8.09
C HIS A 213 14.71 -28.75 -8.59
N GLY A 214 13.76 -27.94 -9.05
CA GLY A 214 13.98 -26.58 -9.54
C GLY A 214 14.50 -26.49 -10.98
N ARG A 215 14.59 -27.61 -11.71
CA ARG A 215 15.09 -27.65 -13.09
C ARG A 215 14.14 -26.96 -14.06
N GLY A 216 14.68 -26.14 -14.97
CA GLY A 216 13.94 -25.47 -16.04
C GLY A 216 13.00 -24.33 -15.60
N VAL A 217 12.88 -24.07 -14.29
CA VAL A 217 11.97 -23.04 -13.76
C VAL A 217 12.50 -21.62 -14.03
N ALA A 218 13.81 -21.41 -13.96
CA ALA A 218 14.42 -20.11 -14.27
C ALA A 218 14.20 -19.73 -15.74
N ASP A 219 14.55 -20.63 -16.66
CA ASP A 219 14.36 -20.42 -18.11
C ASP A 219 12.89 -20.18 -18.47
N LEU A 220 11.97 -20.90 -17.80
CA LEU A 220 10.53 -20.69 -17.94
C LEU A 220 10.11 -19.28 -17.48
N LEU A 221 10.59 -18.81 -16.32
CA LEU A 221 10.27 -17.48 -15.80
C LEU A 221 10.83 -16.38 -16.71
N ASP A 222 12.05 -16.53 -17.21
CA ASP A 222 12.65 -15.59 -18.16
C ASP A 222 11.79 -15.47 -19.43
N ALA A 223 11.35 -16.61 -19.98
CA ALA A 223 10.47 -16.62 -21.15
C ALA A 223 9.08 -16.02 -20.87
N ILE A 224 8.52 -16.28 -19.69
CA ILE A 224 7.25 -15.69 -19.25
C ILE A 224 7.37 -14.16 -19.16
N LEU A 225 8.44 -13.64 -18.55
CA LEU A 225 8.59 -12.20 -18.35
C LEU A 225 8.70 -11.41 -19.68
N LEU A 226 9.22 -12.02 -20.74
CA LEU A 226 9.28 -11.41 -22.07
C LEU A 226 7.89 -11.13 -22.68
N VAL A 227 6.88 -11.91 -22.29
CA VAL A 227 5.51 -11.83 -22.83
C VAL A 227 4.55 -11.19 -21.82
N LEU A 228 4.86 -11.28 -20.53
CA LEU A 228 4.04 -10.74 -19.46
C LEU A 228 4.00 -9.20 -19.53
N PRO A 229 2.82 -8.56 -19.50
CA PRO A 229 2.75 -7.10 -19.56
C PRO A 229 3.35 -6.48 -18.29
N GLU A 230 3.90 -5.26 -18.40
CA GLU A 230 4.44 -4.53 -17.24
C GLU A 230 3.34 -4.09 -16.26
N ILE A 231 2.14 -3.83 -16.80
CA ILE A 231 0.93 -3.48 -16.07
C ILE A 231 -0.14 -4.47 -16.50
N SER A 232 -0.80 -5.09 -15.54
CA SER A 232 -1.88 -6.04 -15.80
C SER A 232 -3.01 -5.42 -16.64
N ASN A 233 -3.48 -6.16 -17.63
CA ASN A 233 -4.64 -5.84 -18.46
C ASN A 233 -5.95 -6.34 -17.84
N VAL A 234 -5.89 -7.24 -16.85
CA VAL A 234 -7.07 -7.85 -16.18
C VAL A 234 -7.19 -7.53 -14.71
N ALA A 235 -6.08 -7.32 -13.99
CA ALA A 235 -6.15 -6.81 -12.64
C ALA A 235 -6.64 -5.37 -12.73
N LYS A 236 -7.89 -5.17 -12.31
CA LYS A 236 -8.41 -3.84 -12.04
C LYS A 236 -7.43 -3.17 -11.10
N GLN A 237 -7.08 -1.92 -11.41
CA GLN A 237 -6.38 -1.06 -10.48
C GLN A 237 -7.08 -1.17 -9.11
N GLU A 238 -6.38 -1.65 -8.08
CA GLU A 238 -6.98 -1.80 -6.75
C GLU A 238 -7.23 -0.41 -6.15
N VAL A 239 -8.45 0.08 -6.37
CA VAL A 239 -9.19 0.82 -5.36
C VAL A 239 -10.34 -0.11 -4.96
N GLY A 240 -10.14 -0.96 -3.96
CA GLY A 240 -11.14 -1.97 -3.65
C GLY A 240 -10.89 -2.77 -2.38
N GLY A 241 -11.44 -2.28 -1.27
CA GLY A 241 -11.53 -2.98 0.01
C GLY A 241 -11.83 -1.99 1.13
N PRO A 242 -12.40 -2.43 2.27
CA PRO A 242 -12.46 -1.62 3.48
C PRO A 242 -11.09 -1.02 3.81
N ARG A 243 -11.02 0.30 4.05
CA ARG A 243 -9.75 0.99 4.37
C ARG A 243 -9.11 0.35 5.60
N ARG A 244 -7.78 0.25 5.58
CA ARG A 244 -7.03 -0.55 6.56
C ARG A 244 -6.57 0.30 7.74
N VAL A 245 -7.01 -0.07 8.94
CA VAL A 245 -6.80 0.67 10.18
C VAL A 245 -5.96 -0.15 11.15
N ALA A 246 -4.84 0.40 11.62
CA ALA A 246 -4.10 -0.15 12.76
C ALA A 246 -4.52 0.55 14.06
N ILE A 247 -4.72 -0.20 15.14
CA ILE A 247 -4.95 0.35 16.49
C ILE A 247 -3.69 0.21 17.32
N LEU A 248 -3.07 1.33 17.66
CA LEU A 248 -1.79 1.41 18.36
C LEU A 248 -1.91 2.14 19.70
N GLY A 249 -0.84 2.10 20.49
CA GLY A 249 -0.75 2.74 21.80
C GLY A 249 -0.13 1.82 22.86
N ARG A 250 0.18 2.37 24.03
CA ARG A 250 0.78 1.65 25.16
C ARG A 250 -0.09 0.51 25.71
N PRO A 251 0.48 -0.45 26.47
CA PRO A 251 -0.32 -1.40 27.25
C PRO A 251 -1.41 -0.69 28.08
N ASN A 252 -2.57 -1.32 28.25
CA ASN A 252 -3.67 -0.86 29.12
C ASN A 252 -4.38 0.48 28.75
N VAL A 253 -3.99 1.16 27.67
CA VAL A 253 -4.68 2.37 27.18
C VAL A 253 -6.10 2.12 26.65
N GLY A 254 -6.53 0.86 26.52
CA GLY A 254 -7.88 0.48 26.10
C GLY A 254 -8.03 -0.02 24.66
N LYS A 255 -6.95 -0.42 23.98
CA LYS A 255 -7.00 -1.01 22.61
C LYS A 255 -7.95 -2.19 22.48
N SER A 256 -7.89 -3.15 23.41
CA SER A 256 -8.76 -4.33 23.39
C SER A 256 -10.22 -3.96 23.68
N SER A 257 -10.45 -2.99 24.57
CA SER A 257 -11.80 -2.46 24.81
C SER A 257 -12.36 -1.80 23.57
N LEU A 258 -11.53 -1.04 22.84
CA LEU A 258 -11.93 -0.38 21.58
C LEU A 258 -12.33 -1.42 20.54
N LEU A 259 -11.45 -2.39 20.27
CA LEU A 259 -11.76 -3.46 19.32
C LEU A 259 -13.01 -4.25 19.71
N ASN A 260 -13.15 -4.66 20.96
CA ASN A 260 -14.32 -5.42 21.39
C ASN A 260 -15.62 -4.62 21.25
N LYS A 261 -15.57 -3.30 21.47
CA LYS A 261 -16.73 -2.41 21.34
C LYS A 261 -17.10 -2.23 19.87
N VAL A 262 -16.13 -1.95 19.02
CA VAL A 262 -16.29 -1.81 17.57
C VAL A 262 -16.83 -3.12 16.96
N VAL A 263 -16.26 -4.27 17.33
CA VAL A 263 -16.71 -5.60 16.87
C VAL A 263 -18.07 -6.02 17.46
N GLY A 264 -18.45 -5.47 18.62
CA GLY A 264 -19.64 -5.86 19.38
C GLY A 264 -20.92 -5.11 19.02
N GLU A 265 -20.82 -3.88 18.50
CA GLU A 265 -22.00 -3.04 18.21
C GLU A 265 -22.52 -3.15 16.78
N GLU A 266 -21.68 -3.49 15.79
CA GLU A 266 -22.07 -3.48 14.37
C GLU A 266 -21.49 -4.70 13.63
N ARG A 267 -22.04 -5.89 13.90
CA ARG A 267 -21.81 -7.07 13.04
C ARG A 267 -22.56 -6.89 11.72
N VAL A 268 -21.83 -6.64 10.64
CA VAL A 268 -22.30 -7.04 9.31
C VAL A 268 -22.13 -8.55 9.21
N VAL A 269 -23.24 -9.26 9.06
CA VAL A 269 -23.22 -10.60 8.47
C VAL A 269 -22.60 -10.44 7.09
N VAL A 270 -21.35 -10.88 6.92
CA VAL A 270 -20.66 -10.85 5.63
C VAL A 270 -21.54 -11.59 4.63
N ASN A 271 -22.04 -10.88 3.61
CA ASN A 271 -22.71 -11.50 2.49
C ASN A 271 -21.65 -12.35 1.76
N GLU A 272 -21.88 -13.65 1.61
CA GLU A 272 -20.90 -14.66 1.14
C GLU A 272 -20.50 -14.51 -0.35
N LEU A 273 -20.73 -13.35 -0.96
CA LEU A 273 -20.50 -13.11 -2.39
C LEU A 273 -19.25 -12.25 -2.62
N ALA A 274 -18.24 -12.93 -3.15
CA ALA A 274 -17.11 -12.42 -3.94
C ALA A 274 -15.96 -11.69 -3.22
N GLY A 275 -14.81 -12.38 -3.12
CA GLY A 275 -13.52 -11.72 -3.38
C GLY A 275 -12.75 -11.14 -2.20
N THR A 276 -12.89 -11.66 -0.98
CA THR A 276 -12.03 -11.23 0.14
C THR A 276 -10.83 -12.18 0.30
N THR A 277 -9.61 -11.65 0.18
CA THR A 277 -8.39 -12.31 0.67
C THR A 277 -8.54 -12.59 2.17
N ARG A 278 -8.76 -13.86 2.54
CA ARG A 278 -8.76 -14.30 3.94
C ARG A 278 -7.31 -14.28 4.46
N ASP A 279 -6.89 -13.13 4.97
CA ASP A 279 -5.85 -13.11 6.00
C ASP A 279 -6.52 -13.50 7.33
N PRO A 280 -6.15 -14.63 7.98
CA PRO A 280 -6.84 -15.16 9.16
C PRO A 280 -6.69 -14.31 10.44
N VAL A 281 -6.24 -13.05 10.32
CA VAL A 281 -5.86 -12.17 11.44
C VAL A 281 -6.52 -10.78 11.36
N ASP A 282 -7.11 -10.40 10.22
CA ASP A 282 -7.68 -9.07 10.03
C ASP A 282 -9.22 -9.13 10.15
N GLU A 283 -9.80 -8.20 10.91
CA GLU A 283 -11.26 -8.17 11.16
C GLU A 283 -11.90 -7.04 10.33
N GLN A 284 -12.96 -7.37 9.59
CA GLN A 284 -13.80 -6.37 8.95
C GLN A 284 -14.90 -5.95 9.92
N VAL A 285 -15.03 -4.66 10.15
CA VAL A 285 -16.00 -4.11 11.10
C VAL A 285 -16.71 -2.93 10.47
N GLU A 286 -18.03 -2.87 10.63
CA GLU A 286 -18.78 -1.66 10.32
C GLU A 286 -18.61 -0.67 11.48
N LEU A 287 -18.25 0.55 11.16
CA LEU A 287 -18.13 1.64 12.12
C LEU A 287 -18.71 2.89 11.45
N GLY A 288 -19.78 3.42 12.04
CA GLY A 288 -20.48 4.61 11.54
C GLY A 288 -20.99 4.43 10.11
N GLY A 289 -21.53 3.23 9.80
CA GLY A 289 -22.13 2.92 8.50
C GLY A 289 -21.14 2.65 7.36
N LYS A 290 -19.84 2.54 7.66
CA LYS A 290 -18.80 2.17 6.69
C LYS A 290 -18.01 0.96 7.17
N VAL A 291 -17.64 0.08 6.24
CA VAL A 291 -16.83 -1.10 6.55
C VAL A 291 -15.35 -0.71 6.56
N TRP A 292 -14.65 -1.08 7.63
CA TRP A 292 -13.23 -0.88 7.85
C TRP A 292 -12.53 -2.23 8.06
N ARG A 293 -11.26 -2.35 7.66
CA ARG A 293 -10.43 -3.54 7.97
C ARG A 293 -9.43 -3.20 9.06
N PHE A 294 -9.61 -3.77 10.25
CA PHE A 294 -8.64 -3.64 11.33
C PHE A 294 -7.53 -4.67 11.18
N VAL A 295 -6.29 -4.19 11.07
CA VAL A 295 -5.11 -5.05 10.86
C VAL A 295 -4.49 -5.50 12.20
N ASP A 296 -3.98 -6.73 12.22
CA ASP A 296 -3.27 -7.34 13.38
C ASP A 296 -4.11 -7.41 14.68
N THR A 297 -5.38 -7.82 14.60
CA THR A 297 -6.25 -7.93 15.79
C THR A 297 -5.87 -9.10 16.72
N ALA A 298 -5.18 -10.13 16.21
CA ALA A 298 -4.73 -11.28 17.01
C ALA A 298 -3.70 -10.92 18.09
N GLY A 299 -2.89 -9.87 17.88
CA GLY A 299 -1.99 -9.33 18.90
C GLY A 299 -2.73 -8.65 20.06
N ILE A 300 -3.91 -8.09 19.79
CA ILE A 300 -4.75 -7.39 20.77
C ILE A 300 -5.61 -8.37 21.59
N ARG A 301 -6.06 -9.48 20.98
CA ARG A 301 -6.81 -10.55 21.67
C ARG A 301 -5.93 -11.45 22.56
N ARG A 302 -4.69 -11.77 22.16
CA ARG A 302 -3.77 -12.61 22.97
C ARG A 302 -3.28 -11.96 24.26
N ARG A 303 -3.45 -10.63 24.42
CA ARG A 303 -3.06 -9.89 25.64
C ARG A 303 -3.94 -10.15 26.87
N VAL A 304 -5.03 -10.90 26.74
CA VAL A 304 -5.85 -11.30 27.90
C VAL A 304 -5.10 -12.32 28.80
N HIS A 305 -4.06 -13.00 28.31
CA HIS A 305 -3.46 -14.13 29.04
C HIS A 305 -1.95 -14.08 29.35
N LEU A 306 -1.20 -13.07 28.91
CA LEU A 306 0.25 -13.00 29.18
C LEU A 306 0.67 -11.60 29.64
N SER A 307 0.58 -11.41 30.95
CA SER A 307 1.23 -10.32 31.67
C SER A 307 2.69 -10.71 31.93
N GLN A 308 3.60 -9.92 31.36
CA GLN A 308 5.04 -9.75 31.67
C GLN A 308 6.03 -10.19 30.58
N GLY A 309 6.87 -9.22 30.18
CA GLY A 309 8.15 -9.40 29.50
C GLY A 309 8.10 -9.58 27.99
N ALA A 310 7.87 -8.51 27.20
CA ALA A 310 8.09 -8.53 25.76
C ALA A 310 8.06 -7.14 25.07
N ASP A 311 8.85 -6.16 25.52
CA ASP A 311 8.91 -4.86 24.83
C ASP A 311 9.50 -4.97 23.41
N PHE A 312 10.46 -5.88 23.20
CA PHE A 312 11.08 -6.12 21.89
C PHE A 312 10.13 -6.77 20.85
N TYR A 313 9.22 -7.64 21.29
CA TYR A 313 8.24 -8.25 20.38
C TYR A 313 7.03 -7.34 20.11
N ALA A 314 6.84 -6.30 20.93
CA ALA A 314 5.79 -5.31 20.70
C ALA A 314 6.13 -4.36 19.55
N SER A 315 7.40 -3.97 19.38
CA SER A 315 7.85 -3.09 18.30
C SER A 315 7.79 -3.77 16.92
N LEU A 316 8.29 -5.01 16.81
CA LEU A 316 8.24 -5.77 15.55
C LEU A 316 6.80 -6.01 15.05
N ARG A 317 5.85 -6.25 15.96
CA ARG A 317 4.43 -6.38 15.61
C ARG A 317 3.80 -5.05 15.22
N THR A 318 4.16 -3.97 15.91
CA THR A 318 3.70 -2.62 15.56
C THR A 318 4.13 -2.24 14.13
N SER A 319 5.37 -2.56 13.76
CA SER A 319 5.88 -2.34 12.39
C SER A 319 5.11 -3.16 11.36
N ALA A 320 4.88 -4.45 11.61
CA ALA A 320 4.13 -5.32 10.70
C ALA A 320 2.67 -4.89 10.52
N ALA A 321 2.03 -4.38 11.58
CA ALA A 321 0.69 -3.80 11.51
C ALA A 321 0.68 -2.52 10.66
N LEU A 322 1.67 -1.64 10.85
CA LEU A 322 1.81 -0.40 10.09
C LEU A 322 2.11 -0.62 8.61
N GLU A 323 2.88 -1.67 8.26
CA GLU A 323 3.14 -2.03 6.86
C GLU A 323 1.85 -2.34 6.09
N LYS A 324 0.88 -2.96 6.76
CA LYS A 324 -0.41 -3.35 6.19
C LYS A 324 -1.47 -2.24 6.27
N ALA A 325 -1.35 -1.33 7.22
CA ALA A 325 -2.32 -0.26 7.46
C ALA A 325 -2.18 0.91 6.48
N GLU A 326 -3.25 1.68 6.31
CA GLU A 326 -3.23 2.97 5.61
C GLU A 326 -3.28 4.11 6.63
N VAL A 327 -4.07 3.93 7.68
CA VAL A 327 -4.20 4.85 8.81
C VAL A 327 -3.96 4.12 10.13
N ALA A 328 -3.29 4.79 11.05
CA ALA A 328 -3.12 4.34 12.42
C ALA A 328 -3.92 5.22 13.38
N VAL A 329 -4.71 4.57 14.24
CA VAL A 329 -5.36 5.20 15.39
C VAL A 329 -4.49 4.93 16.62
N VAL A 330 -3.82 5.97 17.13
CA VAL A 330 -3.00 5.87 18.34
C VAL A 330 -3.87 6.25 19.54
N LEU A 331 -4.05 5.29 20.46
CA LEU A 331 -4.83 5.50 21.68
C LEU A 331 -3.94 6.04 22.79
N LEU A 332 -4.39 7.15 23.38
CA LEU A 332 -3.80 7.80 24.53
C LEU A 332 -4.76 7.70 25.71
N ASP A 333 -4.23 7.36 26.89
CA ASP A 333 -5.02 7.35 28.13
C ASP A 333 -5.03 8.74 28.76
N VAL A 334 -6.19 9.39 28.82
CA VAL A 334 -6.29 10.75 29.37
C VAL A 334 -6.14 10.84 30.89
N THR A 335 -6.26 9.70 31.59
CA THR A 335 -6.11 9.64 33.05
C THR A 335 -4.65 9.63 33.48
N GLU A 336 -3.74 9.30 32.56
CA GLU A 336 -2.29 9.30 32.77
C GLU A 336 -1.63 10.45 32.02
N VAL A 337 -0.41 10.79 32.43
CA VAL A 337 0.45 11.75 31.71
C VAL A 337 0.90 11.13 30.39
N ILE A 338 0.98 11.92 29.32
CA ILE A 338 1.55 11.49 28.03
C ILE A 338 2.98 11.03 28.27
N SER A 339 3.27 9.76 27.96
CA SER A 339 4.57 9.17 28.21
C SER A 339 5.47 9.23 26.98
N GLU A 340 6.79 9.08 27.19
CA GLU A 340 7.73 8.93 26.07
C GLU A 340 7.37 7.77 25.13
N GLN A 341 6.79 6.70 25.65
CA GLN A 341 6.40 5.55 24.82
C GLN A 341 5.18 5.88 23.95
N ASP A 342 4.30 6.79 24.37
CA ASP A 342 3.22 7.29 23.51
C ASP A 342 3.79 8.08 22.34
N VAL A 343 4.72 8.99 22.61
CA VAL A 343 5.42 9.79 21.59
C VAL A 343 6.18 8.88 20.60
N ARG A 344 6.92 7.89 21.10
CA ARG A 344 7.64 6.92 20.23
C ARG A 344 6.71 6.12 19.31
N VAL A 345 5.51 5.77 19.78
CA VAL A 345 4.51 5.08 18.93
C VAL A 345 4.01 6.02 17.84
N ILE A 346 3.78 7.29 18.16
CA ILE A 346 3.38 8.32 17.20
C ILE A 346 4.48 8.54 16.14
N ASP A 347 5.73 8.70 16.57
CA ASP A 347 6.87 8.87 15.68
C ASP A 347 7.00 7.70 14.70
N LEU A 348 6.83 6.47 15.18
CA LEU A 348 6.86 5.27 14.33
C LEU A 348 5.77 5.29 13.24
N VAL A 349 4.58 5.82 13.54
CA VAL A 349 3.52 6.00 12.53
C VAL A 349 3.98 6.99 11.45
N ILE A 350 4.55 8.12 11.85
CA ILE A 350 5.02 9.16 10.94
C ILE A 350 6.15 8.62 10.06
N GLU A 351 7.13 7.94 10.65
CA GLU A 351 8.26 7.31 9.95
C GLU A 351 7.79 6.26 8.95
N SER A 352 6.74 5.50 9.30
CA SER A 352 6.12 4.52 8.39
C SER A 352 5.28 5.15 7.27
N GLY A 353 5.12 6.49 7.27
CA GLY A 353 4.41 7.23 6.24
C GLY A 353 2.91 7.00 6.21
N ARG A 354 2.30 6.58 7.33
CA ARG A 354 0.86 6.30 7.42
C ARG A 354 0.10 7.51 7.93
N ALA A 355 -1.18 7.58 7.57
CA ALA A 355 -2.09 8.57 8.14
C ALA A 355 -2.23 8.34 9.66
N LEU A 356 -2.45 9.41 10.42
CA LEU A 356 -2.46 9.39 11.88
C LEU A 356 -3.73 10.04 12.42
N VAL A 357 -4.41 9.32 13.32
CA VAL A 357 -5.50 9.84 14.16
C VAL A 357 -5.15 9.60 15.62
N LEU A 358 -5.29 10.64 16.44
CA LEU A 358 -5.06 10.57 17.89
C LEU A 358 -6.39 10.35 18.62
N ALA A 359 -6.53 9.21 19.29
CA ALA A 359 -7.72 8.86 20.05
C ALA A 359 -7.46 8.99 21.56
N PHE A 360 -7.98 10.06 22.16
CA PHE A 360 -7.92 10.31 23.60
C PHE A 360 -9.01 9.49 24.30
N ASN A 361 -8.61 8.35 24.85
CA ASN A 361 -9.49 7.34 25.44
C ASN A 361 -9.65 7.51 26.95
N LYS A 362 -10.71 6.90 27.51
CA LYS A 362 -11.15 7.05 28.92
C LYS A 362 -11.64 8.46 29.25
N TRP A 363 -12.19 9.16 28.26
CA TRP A 363 -12.74 10.51 28.45
C TRP A 363 -13.91 10.57 29.46
N ASP A 364 -14.50 9.43 29.82
CA ASP A 364 -15.48 9.30 30.90
C ASP A 364 -14.89 9.50 32.31
N GLN A 365 -13.56 9.44 32.46
CA GLN A 365 -12.86 9.46 33.75
C GLN A 365 -12.07 10.76 34.00
N ILE A 366 -12.19 11.74 33.09
CA ILE A 366 -11.45 13.01 33.20
C ILE A 366 -12.25 14.03 34.02
N ASP A 367 -11.56 14.74 34.92
CA ASP A 367 -12.08 15.92 35.62
C ASP A 367 -11.54 17.22 34.99
N ASP A 368 -12.06 18.37 35.44
CA ASP A 368 -11.69 19.68 34.89
C ASP A 368 -10.21 20.04 35.11
N ASP A 369 -9.62 19.59 36.22
CA ASP A 369 -8.22 19.86 36.52
C ASP A 369 -7.30 19.02 35.63
N ARG A 370 -7.52 17.70 35.53
CA ARG A 370 -6.78 16.82 34.62
C ARG A 370 -6.89 17.30 33.18
N ARG A 371 -8.06 17.77 32.75
CA ARG A 371 -8.25 18.34 31.41
C ARG A 371 -7.30 19.51 31.15
N ARG A 372 -7.12 20.44 32.09
CA ARG A 372 -6.18 21.57 31.95
C ARG A 372 -4.71 21.14 31.93
N TYR A 373 -4.35 20.04 32.60
CA TYR A 373 -3.01 19.48 32.52
C TYR A 373 -2.78 18.79 31.17
N LEU A 374 -3.76 18.00 30.72
CA LEU A 374 -3.71 17.30 29.44
C LEU A 374 -3.53 18.28 28.26
N GLU A 375 -4.26 19.40 28.21
CA GLU A 375 -4.09 20.39 27.13
C GLU A 375 -2.66 20.93 27.07
N ARG A 376 -2.03 21.17 28.23
CA ARG A 376 -0.62 21.61 28.30
C ARG A 376 0.34 20.51 27.85
N GLU A 377 0.10 19.26 28.23
CA GLU A 377 0.89 18.12 27.77
C GLU A 377 0.77 17.95 26.24
N ILE A 378 -0.43 18.10 25.68
CA ILE A 378 -0.64 18.04 24.23
C ILE A 378 0.13 19.17 23.51
N GLU A 379 0.10 20.39 24.03
CA GLU A 379 0.83 21.53 23.46
C GLU A 379 2.35 21.37 23.57
N GLN A 380 2.85 20.71 24.62
CA GLN A 380 4.28 20.50 24.83
C GLN A 380 4.82 19.29 24.08
N ASP A 381 4.19 18.13 24.24
CA ASP A 381 4.71 16.84 23.80
C ASP A 381 4.22 16.47 22.39
N LEU A 382 3.03 16.93 21.99
CA LEU A 382 2.40 16.55 20.72
C LEU A 382 2.31 17.70 19.69
N ALA A 383 3.01 18.82 19.91
CA ALA A 383 3.03 19.95 18.98
C ALA A 383 3.46 19.56 17.56
N HIS A 384 4.42 18.64 17.44
CA HIS A 384 4.93 18.16 16.15
C HIS A 384 3.91 17.36 15.33
N VAL A 385 2.84 16.88 15.97
CA VAL A 385 1.67 16.22 15.36
C VAL A 385 0.36 16.99 15.56
N ALA A 386 0.43 18.31 15.76
CA ALA A 386 -0.78 19.14 15.88
C ALA A 386 -1.71 19.05 14.65
N TRP A 387 -1.18 18.63 13.50
CA TRP A 387 -1.93 18.37 12.26
C TRP A 387 -2.75 17.08 12.27
N ALA A 388 -2.59 16.19 13.26
CA ALA A 388 -3.34 14.95 13.34
C ALA A 388 -4.70 15.16 14.04
N PRO A 389 -5.83 14.69 13.46
CA PRO A 389 -7.14 14.79 14.06
C PRO A 389 -7.17 14.17 15.46
N ARG A 390 -7.80 14.88 16.40
CA ARG A 390 -7.94 14.47 17.79
C ARG A 390 -9.39 14.07 18.06
N VAL A 391 -9.60 12.84 18.53
CA VAL A 391 -10.93 12.32 18.86
C VAL A 391 -10.99 11.90 20.31
N ASN A 392 -11.91 12.49 21.06
CA ASN A 392 -12.12 12.19 22.47
C ASN A 392 -13.19 11.11 22.61
N ILE A 393 -12.80 9.93 23.09
CA ILE A 393 -13.63 8.72 23.14
C ILE A 393 -13.63 8.05 24.52
N SER A 394 -14.60 7.15 24.71
CA SER A 394 -14.54 6.17 25.79
C SER A 394 -14.85 4.78 25.24
N ALA A 395 -13.81 4.00 25.00
CA ALA A 395 -13.94 2.63 24.51
C ALA A 395 -14.77 1.72 25.44
N LYS A 396 -14.78 2.01 26.74
CA LYS A 396 -15.55 1.24 27.73
C LYS A 396 -17.05 1.50 27.62
N THR A 397 -17.44 2.77 27.45
CA THR A 397 -18.86 3.17 27.40
C THR A 397 -19.43 3.16 25.99
N GLY A 398 -18.58 3.31 24.96
CA GLY A 398 -18.97 3.54 23.57
C GLY A 398 -19.12 5.01 23.21
N ARG A 399 -18.89 5.94 24.15
CA ARG A 399 -19.06 7.37 23.91
C ARG A 399 -18.15 7.86 22.77
N HIS A 400 -18.76 8.56 21.80
CA HIS A 400 -18.11 9.24 20.68
C HIS A 400 -17.30 8.33 19.74
N MET A 401 -17.58 7.03 19.74
CA MET A 401 -16.92 6.08 18.84
C MET A 401 -17.17 6.39 17.37
N GLU A 402 -18.37 6.89 17.05
CA GLU A 402 -18.78 7.34 15.73
C GLU A 402 -17.92 8.49 15.18
N LYS A 403 -17.32 9.30 16.06
CA LYS A 403 -16.46 10.43 15.65
C LYS A 403 -15.09 9.99 15.13
N LEU A 404 -14.71 8.72 15.31
CA LEU A 404 -13.51 8.19 14.69
C LEU A 404 -13.62 8.14 13.17
N VAL A 405 -14.82 7.88 12.62
CA VAL A 405 -15.06 7.76 11.18
C VAL A 405 -14.68 9.04 10.43
N PRO A 406 -15.23 10.23 10.72
CA PRO A 406 -14.87 11.45 10.00
C PRO A 406 -13.38 11.80 10.16
N ALA A 407 -12.77 11.50 11.31
CA ALA A 407 -11.34 11.71 11.51
C ALA A 407 -10.47 10.78 10.65
N LEU A 408 -10.87 9.51 10.53
CA LEU A 408 -10.21 8.53 9.67
C LEU A 408 -10.33 8.92 8.20
N GLU A 409 -11.51 9.35 7.77
CA GLU A 409 -11.77 9.79 6.40
C GLU A 409 -10.94 11.01 6.05
N LEU A 410 -10.98 12.05 6.88
CA LEU A 410 -10.18 13.26 6.69
C LEU A 410 -8.69 12.94 6.58
N ALA A 411 -8.19 12.07 7.44
CA ALA A 411 -6.79 11.65 7.44
C ALA A 411 -6.41 10.89 6.16
N LEU A 412 -7.30 9.99 5.69
CA LEU A 412 -7.08 9.19 4.49
C LEU A 412 -7.25 10.00 3.20
N GLU A 413 -8.22 10.91 3.13
CA GLU A 413 -8.41 11.85 2.03
C GLU A 413 -7.17 12.74 1.89
N SER A 414 -6.71 13.33 3.00
CA SER A 414 -5.46 14.09 3.07
C SER A 414 -4.24 13.27 2.65
N TRP A 415 -4.19 11.99 3.03
CA TRP A 415 -3.13 11.05 2.65
C TRP A 415 -3.25 10.56 1.21
N ASP A 416 -4.38 10.79 0.54
CA ASP A 416 -4.57 10.49 -0.88
C ASP A 416 -4.32 11.72 -1.77
N THR A 417 -4.27 12.92 -1.18
CA THR A 417 -4.17 14.22 -1.88
C THR A 417 -2.97 14.31 -2.83
N ARG A 418 -3.26 14.68 -4.08
CA ARG A 418 -2.27 14.97 -5.11
C ARG A 418 -2.38 16.42 -5.57
N ILE A 419 -1.25 17.12 -5.61
CA ILE A 419 -1.12 18.49 -6.10
C ILE A 419 -0.46 18.43 -7.47
N ALA A 420 -1.11 19.04 -8.46
CA ALA A 420 -0.56 19.17 -9.81
C ALA A 420 0.80 19.89 -9.78
N THR A 421 1.77 19.40 -10.56
CA THR A 421 3.13 19.93 -10.59
C THR A 421 3.18 21.41 -10.96
N GLY A 422 2.28 21.88 -11.84
CA GLY A 422 2.11 23.31 -12.13
C GLY A 422 1.74 24.14 -10.92
N LYS A 423 0.70 23.74 -10.18
CA LYS A 423 0.24 24.41 -8.96
C LYS A 423 1.31 24.39 -7.87
N PHE A 424 2.02 23.27 -7.71
CA PHE A 424 3.10 23.17 -6.74
C PHE A 424 4.29 24.09 -7.07
N ASN A 425 4.71 24.19 -8.34
CA ASN A 425 5.78 25.11 -8.73
C ASN A 425 5.36 26.59 -8.61
N ALA A 426 4.11 26.92 -8.92
CA ALA A 426 3.58 28.26 -8.69
C ALA A 426 3.62 28.64 -7.20
N PHE A 427 3.15 27.72 -6.34
CA PHE A 427 3.24 27.85 -4.89
C PHE A 427 4.68 28.08 -4.40
N LEU A 428 5.64 27.27 -4.85
CA LEU A 428 7.05 27.44 -4.47
C LEU A 428 7.63 28.78 -4.90
N ALA A 429 7.26 29.27 -6.09
CA ALA A 429 7.69 30.57 -6.59
C ALA A 429 7.15 31.72 -5.74
N GLU A 430 5.88 31.65 -5.34
CA GLU A 430 5.26 32.66 -4.46
C GLU A 430 5.88 32.64 -3.06
N LEU A 431 6.15 31.47 -2.50
CA LEU A 431 6.86 31.37 -1.22
C LEU A 431 8.25 32.00 -1.28
N ALA A 432 9.01 31.70 -2.34
CA ALA A 432 10.35 32.26 -2.51
C ALA A 432 10.34 33.77 -2.75
N ALA A 433 9.27 34.32 -3.34
CA ALA A 433 9.09 35.75 -3.53
C ALA A 433 8.71 36.48 -2.23
N ALA A 434 7.79 35.89 -1.44
CA ALA A 434 7.34 36.46 -0.17
C ALA A 434 8.41 36.37 0.92
N HIS A 435 9.06 35.22 1.04
CA HIS A 435 10.09 34.96 2.03
C HIS A 435 11.30 34.32 1.35
N PRO A 436 12.25 35.10 0.81
CA PRO A 436 13.43 34.56 0.16
C PRO A 436 14.31 33.75 1.13
N HIS A 437 14.93 32.67 0.63
CA HIS A 437 15.85 31.86 1.45
C HIS A 437 17.04 32.70 1.95
N PRO A 438 17.48 32.58 3.22
CA PRO A 438 18.63 33.33 3.73
C PRO A 438 19.92 33.00 2.97
N VAL A 439 20.78 33.98 2.77
CA VAL A 439 22.08 33.77 2.11
C VAL A 439 23.06 33.17 3.11
N ARG A 440 23.55 31.94 2.83
CA ARG A 440 24.66 31.31 3.57
C ARG A 440 25.80 31.03 2.60
N SER A 441 27.04 31.30 3.02
CA SER A 441 28.25 31.07 2.20
C SER A 441 28.30 31.84 0.87
N GLY A 442 27.71 33.05 0.83
CA GLY A 442 27.86 34.01 -0.28
C GLY A 442 27.02 33.75 -1.54
N LYS A 443 26.27 32.64 -1.61
CA LYS A 443 25.30 32.37 -2.69
C LYS A 443 23.96 31.96 -2.11
N GLN A 444 22.89 32.56 -2.63
CA GLN A 444 21.52 32.19 -2.26
C GLN A 444 21.13 30.90 -2.99
N PRO A 445 20.73 29.83 -2.27
CA PRO A 445 20.12 28.66 -2.90
C PRO A 445 18.83 29.06 -3.63
N ARG A 446 18.66 28.59 -4.86
CA ARG A 446 17.44 28.79 -5.64
C ARG A 446 16.71 27.47 -5.79
N ILE A 447 15.38 27.52 -5.69
CA ILE A 447 14.51 26.42 -6.06
C ILE A 447 14.40 26.44 -7.58
N LEU A 448 14.74 25.32 -8.21
CA LEU A 448 14.71 25.14 -9.67
C LEU A 448 13.37 24.59 -10.11
N PHE A 449 12.93 23.54 -9.43
CA PHE A 449 11.72 22.80 -9.76
C PHE A 449 11.26 22.03 -8.52
N GLY A 450 9.94 21.86 -8.38
CA GLY A 450 9.35 20.99 -7.37
C GLY A 450 8.34 20.04 -8.01
N THR A 451 8.22 18.85 -7.45
CA THR A 451 7.15 17.92 -7.80
C THR A 451 6.70 17.08 -6.61
N GLN A 452 5.48 16.55 -6.68
CA GLN A 452 5.01 15.52 -5.76
C GLN A 452 5.30 14.15 -6.36
N ALA A 453 6.24 13.41 -5.74
CA ALA A 453 6.71 12.11 -6.19
C ALA A 453 5.78 10.95 -5.76
N SER A 454 5.07 11.12 -4.65
CA SER A 454 4.06 10.16 -4.16
C SER A 454 2.95 10.90 -3.43
N SER A 455 1.72 10.39 -3.50
CA SER A 455 0.62 10.86 -2.66
C SER A 455 0.49 10.10 -1.34
N ARG A 456 1.07 8.90 -1.21
CA ARG A 456 0.81 7.96 -0.10
C ARG A 456 2.09 7.52 0.64
N PRO A 457 2.64 8.33 1.57
CA PRO A 457 2.18 9.67 1.97
C PRO A 457 2.60 10.77 0.97
N PRO A 458 2.02 11.98 1.09
CA PRO A 458 2.38 13.13 0.27
C PRO A 458 3.87 13.44 0.39
N THR A 459 4.60 13.11 -0.67
CA THR A 459 6.06 13.21 -0.72
C THR A 459 6.45 14.17 -1.83
N PHE A 460 6.97 15.33 -1.42
CA PHE A 460 7.41 16.41 -2.29
C PHE A 460 8.93 16.36 -2.44
N VAL A 461 9.40 16.50 -3.67
CA VAL A 461 10.82 16.61 -4.02
C VAL A 461 11.06 17.99 -4.59
N VAL A 462 12.01 18.72 -4.01
CA VAL A 462 12.42 20.05 -4.47
C VAL A 462 13.86 20.00 -4.97
N PHE A 463 14.05 20.34 -6.23
CA PHE A 463 15.36 20.48 -6.87
C PHE A 463 15.90 21.89 -6.65
N THR A 464 17.13 21.99 -6.17
CA THR A 464 17.71 23.27 -5.76
C THR A 464 19.15 23.42 -6.23
N THR A 465 19.64 24.65 -6.36
CA THR A 465 21.06 24.91 -6.66
C THR A 465 21.99 24.78 -5.44
N GLY A 466 21.43 24.58 -4.26
CA GLY A 466 22.14 24.59 -2.99
C GLY A 466 21.25 24.13 -1.85
N PHE A 467 21.84 23.95 -0.68
CA PHE A 467 21.13 23.42 0.48
C PHE A 467 20.11 24.43 1.03
N LEU A 468 18.86 24.00 1.20
CA LEU A 468 17.82 24.73 1.93
C LEU A 468 17.91 24.40 3.42
N ASP A 469 18.01 25.44 4.24
CA ASP A 469 18.08 25.32 5.69
C ASP A 469 16.86 24.54 6.24
N PRO A 470 17.02 23.76 7.32
CA PRO A 470 15.92 23.00 7.91
C PRO A 470 14.71 23.87 8.28
N GLY A 471 14.95 25.12 8.71
CA GLY A 471 13.90 26.09 9.01
C GLY A 471 13.07 26.46 7.78
N TYR A 472 13.70 26.63 6.62
CA TYR A 472 13.01 26.94 5.37
C TYR A 472 12.21 25.74 4.84
N ARG A 473 12.74 24.52 5.00
CA ARG A 473 12.00 23.29 4.68
C ARG A 473 10.76 23.12 5.56
N ARG A 474 10.87 23.39 6.86
CA ARG A 474 9.72 23.43 7.78
C ARG A 474 8.73 24.53 7.39
N TYR A 475 9.21 25.69 6.94
CA TYR A 475 8.35 26.75 6.41
C TYR A 475 7.54 26.25 5.20
N ILE A 476 8.18 25.64 4.19
CA ILE A 476 7.47 25.06 3.04
C ILE A 476 6.42 24.03 3.48
N GLN A 477 6.76 23.11 4.39
CA GLN A 477 5.82 22.11 4.91
C GLN A 477 4.63 22.76 5.63
N ARG A 478 4.88 23.78 6.46
CA ARG A 478 3.82 24.51 7.17
C ARG A 478 2.88 25.20 6.18
N ARG A 479 3.44 25.87 5.17
CA ARG A 479 2.67 26.53 4.09
C ARG A 479 1.86 25.55 3.25
N LEU A 480 2.40 24.36 2.98
CA LEU A 480 1.66 23.28 2.33
C LEU A 480 0.44 22.88 3.15
N ARG A 481 0.59 22.80 4.48
CA ARG A 481 -0.53 22.47 5.37
C ARG A 481 -1.60 23.56 5.41
N GLU A 482 -1.17 24.81 5.52
CA GLU A 482 -2.08 25.97 5.59
C GLU A 482 -2.93 26.13 4.31
N ILE A 483 -2.37 25.86 3.12
CA ILE A 483 -3.07 26.07 1.84
C ILE A 483 -3.80 24.84 1.34
N TYR A 484 -3.15 23.68 1.39
CA TYR A 484 -3.66 22.44 0.77
C TYR A 484 -4.19 21.44 1.82
N GLY A 485 -4.16 21.77 3.10
CA GLY A 485 -4.66 20.91 4.18
C GLY A 485 -3.64 19.86 4.61
N PHE A 486 -3.90 18.58 4.34
CA PHE A 486 -3.13 17.44 4.88
C PHE A 486 -3.37 17.15 6.37
N GLU A 487 -4.53 17.49 6.91
CA GLU A 487 -4.91 17.08 8.27
C GLU A 487 -4.95 15.55 8.36
N GLY A 488 -4.22 14.98 9.31
CA GLY A 488 -4.12 13.54 9.49
C GLY A 488 -3.14 12.83 8.56
N SER A 489 -2.45 13.54 7.66
CA SER A 489 -1.37 12.98 6.85
C SER A 489 0.00 13.57 7.19
N PRO A 490 1.06 12.74 7.32
CA PRO A 490 2.43 13.25 7.31
C PRO A 490 2.77 13.84 5.94
N ILE A 491 3.65 14.85 5.90
CA ILE A 491 4.19 15.43 4.67
C ILE A 491 5.69 15.18 4.65
N ASN A 492 6.16 14.51 3.61
CA ASN A 492 7.58 14.29 3.38
C ASN A 492 8.09 15.34 2.39
N LEU A 493 9.11 16.11 2.79
CA LEU A 493 9.77 17.07 1.90
C LEU A 493 11.24 16.69 1.76
N SER A 494 11.58 16.13 0.59
CA SER A 494 12.94 15.84 0.20
C SER A 494 13.50 16.95 -0.67
N MET A 495 14.82 17.13 -0.60
CA MET A 495 15.54 18.12 -1.38
C MET A 495 16.67 17.43 -2.13
N ARG A 496 16.82 17.76 -3.41
CA ARG A 496 17.93 17.30 -4.25
C ARG A 496 18.73 18.49 -4.75
N VAL A 497 19.97 18.58 -4.31
CA VAL A 497 20.89 19.68 -4.66
C VAL A 497 21.57 19.34 -5.98
N ARG A 498 21.55 20.28 -6.92
CA ARG A 498 22.08 20.07 -8.28
C ARG A 498 23.10 21.12 -8.65
N GLU A 499 24.21 20.65 -9.19
CA GLU A 499 25.24 21.47 -9.80
C GLU A 499 24.94 21.69 -11.28
N LYS A 500 25.27 22.87 -11.78
CA LYS A 500 25.10 23.19 -13.20
C LYS A 500 26.13 22.38 -13.99
N ARG A 501 25.71 21.72 -15.08
CA ARG A 501 26.64 20.98 -15.95
C ARG A 501 27.77 21.90 -16.40
N LYS A 502 29.02 21.44 -16.24
CA LYS A 502 30.18 22.10 -16.84
C LYS A 502 30.07 21.88 -18.35
N ARG A 503 30.00 22.99 -19.09
CA ARG A 503 29.98 22.98 -20.56
C ARG A 503 31.28 22.43 -21.13
#